data_AF-A0A1F9ZGV1-F1
#
_entry.id   AF-A0A1F9ZGV1-F1
#
_cell.length_a   1.000
_cell.length_b   1.000
_cell.length_c   1.000
_cell.angle_alpha   90.00
_cell.angle_beta   90.00
_cell.angle_gamma   90.00
#
_symmetry.space_group_name_H-M   'P 1'
#
loop_
_entity.id
_entity.type
_entity.pdbx_description
1 polymer ?
#
loop_
_entity_poly.entity_id
_entity_poly.type
_entity_poly.pdbx_seq_one_letter_code
_entity_poly.pdbx_strand_id
1 'polypeptide(L)'
;MGAERWKVEYLRPSDTAPRSALDRLEAAEEFLRIGIAEIGEGRRSLDYTRIREGSERVFHSLVEATNARLLKYGMSPPGQHRETLDVLRGIDPELKQVYEDTFARLHVLVYYQGVIDISEVEQTVKRVQRAVARIRRFIKGR
;
A
#
# COMPACT_ATOMS: atom_id res chain seq x y z
N MET A 1 40.17 12.18 -33.14
CA MET A 1 39.56 10.84 -33.35
C MET A 1 39.99 9.99 -32.16
N GLY A 2 39.22 9.78 -31.10
CA GLY A 2 37.77 9.72 -30.97
C GLY A 2 37.38 8.27 -30.68
N ALA A 3 37.28 7.90 -29.40
CA ALA A 3 36.39 6.87 -28.85
C ALA A 3 36.67 6.73 -27.34
N GLU A 4 35.83 7.42 -26.56
CA GLU A 4 35.69 7.24 -25.12
C GLU A 4 35.48 5.76 -24.78
N ARG A 5 36.31 5.26 -23.88
CA ARG A 5 36.10 3.98 -23.22
C ARG A 5 35.15 4.24 -22.06
N TRP A 6 33.86 4.16 -22.34
CA TRP A 6 32.81 4.12 -21.33
C TRP A 6 33.12 2.99 -20.36
N LYS A 7 33.69 3.32 -19.19
CA LYS A 7 33.65 2.43 -18.05
C LYS A 7 32.19 2.37 -17.63
N VAL A 8 31.59 1.22 -17.93
CA VAL A 8 30.30 0.78 -17.42
C VAL A 8 30.25 1.11 -15.93
N GLU A 9 29.39 2.06 -15.57
CA GLU A 9 28.91 2.29 -14.21
C GLU A 9 28.18 1.01 -13.79
N TYR A 10 28.95 0.04 -13.29
CA TYR A 10 28.39 -1.17 -12.70
C TYR A 10 27.65 -0.76 -11.43
N LEU A 11 26.32 -0.86 -11.49
CA LEU A 11 25.39 -1.08 -10.38
C LEU A 11 25.45 -0.04 -9.25
N ARG A 12 24.50 0.90 -9.26
CA ARG A 12 24.18 1.69 -8.06
C ARG A 12 23.67 0.73 -6.97
N PRO A 13 24.18 0.79 -5.72
CA PRO A 13 23.73 -0.07 -4.61
C PRO A 13 22.28 0.12 -4.10
N SER A 14 21.35 0.63 -4.93
CA SER A 14 20.02 1.07 -4.44
C SER A 14 18.89 0.05 -4.56
N ASP A 15 19.06 -1.07 -5.27
CA ASP A 15 17.91 -1.90 -5.65
C ASP A 15 17.72 -3.18 -4.81
N THR A 16 18.55 -3.41 -3.80
CA THR A 16 18.52 -4.65 -2.99
C THR A 16 18.57 -4.46 -1.48
N ALA A 17 18.63 -3.22 -0.97
CA ALA A 17 18.57 -2.98 0.47
C ALA A 17 17.13 -3.20 0.99
N PRO A 18 16.91 -3.96 2.09
CA PRO A 18 15.59 -4.06 2.69
C PRO A 18 15.11 -2.68 3.12
N ARG A 19 13.97 -2.24 2.55
CA ARG A 19 13.36 -0.94 2.86
C ARG A 19 13.13 -0.79 4.36
N SER A 20 13.47 0.37 4.92
CA SER A 20 13.22 0.69 6.32
C SER A 20 11.72 0.89 6.59
N ALA A 21 11.34 0.91 7.87
CA ALA A 21 9.96 1.24 8.25
C ALA A 21 9.53 2.65 7.79
N LEU A 22 10.45 3.60 7.69
CA LEU A 22 10.15 4.95 7.19
C LEU A 22 9.95 4.93 5.66
N ASP A 23 10.83 4.28 4.91
CA ASP A 23 10.69 4.18 3.44
C ASP A 23 9.36 3.51 3.05
N ARG A 24 8.98 2.46 3.78
CA ARG A 24 7.70 1.75 3.61
C ARG A 24 6.51 2.66 3.92
N LEU A 25 6.60 3.45 4.99
CA LEU A 25 5.55 4.40 5.36
C LEU A 25 5.41 5.53 4.31
N GLU A 26 6.51 6.04 3.78
CA GLU A 26 6.50 7.06 2.72
C GLU A 26 5.87 6.50 1.44
N ALA A 27 6.25 5.28 1.04
CA ALA A 27 5.61 4.58 -0.08
C ALA A 27 4.10 4.40 0.15
N ALA A 28 3.70 4.05 1.37
CA ALA A 28 2.29 3.91 1.73
C ALA A 28 1.52 5.23 1.58
N GLU A 29 2.09 6.35 2.04
CA GLU A 29 1.50 7.69 1.91
C GLU A 29 1.33 8.09 0.44
N GLU A 30 2.32 7.78 -0.40
CA GLU A 30 2.27 8.08 -1.83
C GLU A 30 1.24 7.23 -2.57
N PHE A 31 1.21 5.92 -2.32
CA PHE A 31 0.18 5.05 -2.89
C PHE A 31 -1.24 5.50 -2.52
N LEU A 32 -1.43 5.94 -1.26
CA LEU A 32 -2.73 6.43 -0.79
C LEU A 32 -3.15 7.70 -1.54
N ARG A 33 -2.21 8.65 -1.67
CA ARG A 33 -2.45 9.93 -2.35
C ARG A 33 -2.83 9.72 -3.81
N ILE A 34 -2.05 8.90 -4.54
CA ILE A 34 -2.31 8.60 -5.95
C ILE A 34 -3.64 7.84 -6.09
N GLY A 35 -3.85 6.79 -5.30
CA GLY A 35 -5.03 5.95 -5.41
C GLY A 35 -6.34 6.71 -5.15
N ILE A 36 -6.36 7.62 -4.16
CA ILE A 36 -7.52 8.50 -3.92
C ILE A 36 -7.76 9.45 -5.10
N ALA A 37 -6.70 10.02 -5.68
CA ALA A 37 -6.82 10.90 -6.83
C ALA A 37 -7.39 10.16 -8.05
N GLU A 38 -6.89 8.94 -8.33
CA GLU A 38 -7.37 8.10 -9.43
C GLU A 38 -8.83 7.68 -9.26
N ILE A 39 -9.25 7.24 -8.06
CA ILE A 39 -10.66 6.93 -7.78
C ILE A 39 -11.53 8.17 -7.99
N GLY A 40 -11.08 9.33 -7.49
CA GLY A 40 -11.79 10.58 -7.61
C GLY A 40 -11.95 11.04 -9.07
N GLU A 41 -10.89 10.93 -9.87
CA GLU A 41 -10.91 11.25 -11.30
C GLU A 41 -11.76 10.25 -12.08
N GLY A 42 -11.56 8.95 -11.86
CA GLY A 42 -12.34 7.89 -12.51
C GLY A 42 -13.84 8.03 -12.27
N ARG A 43 -14.25 8.43 -11.05
CA ARG A 43 -15.65 8.76 -10.78
C ARG A 43 -16.16 9.95 -11.58
N ARG A 44 -15.38 11.03 -11.69
CA ARG A 44 -15.77 12.24 -12.43
C ARG A 44 -15.88 12.00 -13.93
N SER A 45 -15.03 11.13 -14.47
CA SER A 45 -14.98 10.83 -15.91
C SER A 45 -15.71 9.55 -16.31
N LEU A 46 -16.37 8.86 -15.37
CA LEU A 46 -16.96 7.53 -15.57
C LEU A 46 -15.95 6.49 -16.11
N ASP A 47 -14.68 6.64 -15.74
CA ASP A 47 -13.60 5.72 -16.07
C ASP A 47 -13.46 4.65 -14.98
N TYR A 48 -14.14 3.53 -15.19
CA TYR A 48 -14.14 2.40 -14.27
C TYR A 48 -12.78 1.69 -14.17
N THR A 49 -11.98 1.71 -15.24
CA THR A 49 -10.61 1.16 -15.20
C THR A 49 -9.78 1.95 -14.20
N ARG A 50 -9.88 3.27 -14.25
CA ARG A 50 -9.16 4.14 -13.33
C ARG A 50 -9.61 4.02 -11.88
N ILE A 51 -10.91 3.76 -11.64
CA ILE A 51 -11.40 3.43 -10.29
C ILE A 51 -10.76 2.13 -9.78
N ARG A 52 -10.61 1.12 -10.65
CA ARG A 52 -9.98 -0.16 -10.29
C ARG A 52 -8.51 0.01 -9.96
N GLU A 53 -7.76 0.71 -10.81
CA GLU A 53 -6.34 0.99 -10.57
C GLU A 53 -6.12 1.79 -9.28
N GLY A 54 -6.93 2.82 -9.06
CA GLY A 54 -6.86 3.60 -7.83
C GLY A 54 -7.21 2.78 -6.58
N SER A 55 -8.17 1.86 -6.68
CA SER A 55 -8.54 0.95 -5.58
C SER A 55 -7.39 -0.01 -5.23
N GLU A 56 -6.70 -0.54 -6.24
CA GLU A 56 -5.52 -1.39 -6.02
C GLU A 56 -4.37 -0.60 -5.37
N ARG A 57 -4.14 0.65 -5.78
CA ARG A 57 -3.14 1.50 -5.12
C ARG A 57 -3.50 1.78 -3.66
N VAL A 58 -4.77 2.01 -3.34
CA VAL A 58 -5.20 2.17 -1.94
C VAL A 58 -4.97 0.89 -1.14
N PHE A 59 -5.19 -0.28 -1.73
CA PHE A 59 -4.83 -1.55 -1.09
C PHE A 59 -3.31 -1.67 -0.87
N HIS A 60 -2.48 -1.39 -1.87
CA HIS A 60 -1.02 -1.37 -1.74
C HIS A 60 -0.52 -0.39 -0.68
N SER A 61 -1.18 0.76 -0.51
CA SER A 61 -0.90 1.67 0.60
C SER A 61 -1.03 0.96 1.95
N LEU A 62 -2.13 0.24 2.16
CA LEU A 62 -2.35 -0.50 3.41
C LEU A 62 -1.31 -1.60 3.61
N VAL A 63 -0.91 -2.29 2.53
CA VAL A 63 0.16 -3.30 2.57
C VAL A 63 1.47 -2.68 3.02
N GLU A 64 1.89 -1.56 2.43
CA GLU A 64 3.15 -0.90 2.77
C GLU A 64 3.13 -0.32 4.19
N ALA A 65 2.01 0.27 4.62
CA ALA A 65 1.86 0.75 5.99
C ALA A 65 1.91 -0.41 7.00
N THR A 66 1.29 -1.54 6.67
CA THR A 66 1.34 -2.75 7.49
C THR A 66 2.78 -3.26 7.59
N ASN A 67 3.51 -3.33 6.49
CA ASN A 67 4.92 -3.73 6.48
C ASN A 67 5.79 -2.79 7.31
N ALA A 68 5.56 -1.48 7.23
CA ALA A 68 6.22 -0.49 8.07
C ALA A 68 5.97 -0.74 9.57
N ARG A 69 4.72 -1.05 9.93
CA ARG A 69 4.31 -1.39 11.30
C ARG A 69 5.02 -2.64 11.82
N LEU A 70 5.08 -3.71 11.01
CA LEU A 70 5.76 -4.96 11.34
C LEU A 70 7.27 -4.76 11.56
N LEU A 71 7.92 -4.02 10.65
CA LEU A 71 9.34 -3.67 10.80
C LEU A 71 9.61 -2.90 12.09
N LYS A 72 8.72 -1.99 12.49
CA LYS A 72 8.85 -1.25 13.75
C LYS A 72 8.70 -2.14 14.99
N TYR A 73 8.03 -3.29 14.86
CA TYR A 73 8.00 -4.35 15.87
C TYR A 73 9.19 -5.32 15.81
N GLY A 74 10.16 -5.09 14.92
CA GLY A 74 11.30 -5.98 14.72
C GLY A 74 10.96 -7.26 13.97
N MET A 75 9.84 -7.28 13.24
CA MET A 75 9.37 -8.42 12.45
C MET A 75 9.64 -8.20 10.97
N SER A 76 10.03 -9.25 10.26
CA SER A 76 10.13 -9.23 8.81
C SER A 76 8.74 -9.25 8.17
N PRO A 77 8.46 -8.37 7.19
CA PRO A 77 7.21 -8.41 6.43
C PRO A 77 7.00 -9.77 5.74
N PRO A 78 5.82 -10.40 5.88
CA PRO A 78 5.50 -11.63 5.18
C PRO A 78 5.41 -11.45 3.66
N GLY A 79 5.59 -12.54 2.91
CA GLY A 79 5.49 -12.52 1.45
C GLY A 79 4.06 -12.66 0.94
N GLN A 80 3.15 -13.16 1.78
CA GLN A 80 1.78 -13.47 1.40
C GLN A 80 0.75 -12.75 2.29
N HIS A 81 -0.41 -12.42 1.72
CA HIS A 81 -1.51 -11.77 2.45
C HIS A 81 -2.02 -12.63 3.61
N ARG A 82 -2.11 -13.95 3.43
CA ARG A 82 -2.52 -14.88 4.50
C ARG A 82 -1.57 -14.85 5.68
N GLU A 83 -0.27 -14.89 5.42
CA GLU A 83 0.76 -14.80 6.47
C GLU A 83 0.68 -13.45 7.21
N THR A 84 0.40 -12.38 6.48
CA THR A 84 0.17 -11.05 7.06
C THR A 84 -1.01 -11.06 8.04
N LEU A 85 -2.14 -11.67 7.67
CA LEU A 85 -3.31 -11.80 8.52
C LEU A 85 -3.05 -12.64 9.78
N ASP A 86 -2.25 -13.71 9.66
CA ASP A 86 -1.88 -14.55 10.79
C ASP A 86 -0.99 -13.81 11.79
N VAL A 87 -0.01 -13.03 11.31
CA VAL A 87 0.80 -12.16 12.16
C VAL A 87 -0.06 -11.09 12.85
N LEU A 88 -0.89 -10.37 12.09
CA LEU A 88 -1.72 -9.29 12.61
C LEU A 88 -2.72 -9.76 13.68
N ARG A 89 -3.19 -11.00 13.59
CA ARG A 89 -4.07 -11.60 14.61
C ARG A 89 -3.49 -11.53 16.02
N GLY A 90 -2.18 -11.68 16.15
CA GLY A 90 -1.50 -11.68 17.44
C GLY A 90 -1.11 -10.29 17.96
N ILE A 91 -0.97 -9.29 17.09
CA ILE A 91 -0.30 -8.02 17.45
C ILE A 91 -1.15 -6.76 17.23
N ASP A 92 -2.07 -6.77 16.26
CA ASP A 92 -2.94 -5.63 15.94
C ASP A 92 -4.25 -6.15 15.29
N PRO A 93 -5.18 -6.72 16.09
CA PRO A 93 -6.42 -7.32 15.57
C PRO A 93 -7.31 -6.31 14.82
N GLU A 94 -7.24 -5.03 15.20
CA GLU A 94 -7.96 -3.97 14.50
C GLU A 94 -7.36 -3.74 13.10
N LEU A 95 -6.04 -3.68 12.98
CA LEU A 95 -5.37 -3.61 11.67
C LEU A 95 -5.64 -4.85 10.83
N LYS A 96 -5.69 -6.05 11.45
CA LYS A 96 -6.08 -7.29 10.76
C LYS A 96 -7.43 -7.12 10.08
N GLN A 97 -8.44 -6.64 10.81
CA GLN A 97 -9.79 -6.49 10.26
C GLN A 97 -9.80 -5.50 9.10
N VAL A 98 -9.13 -4.35 9.24
CA VAL A 98 -9.01 -3.38 8.14
C VAL A 98 -8.32 -3.99 6.92
N TYR A 99 -7.27 -4.79 7.12
CA TYR A 99 -6.55 -5.47 6.06
C TYR A 99 -7.42 -6.48 5.31
N GLU A 100 -8.12 -7.34 6.05
CA GLU A 100 -8.99 -8.37 5.52
C GLU A 100 -10.16 -7.78 4.72
N ASP A 101 -10.84 -6.78 5.28
CA ASP A 101 -11.92 -6.05 4.60
C ASP A 101 -11.42 -5.37 3.32
N THR A 102 -10.26 -4.71 3.37
CA THR A 102 -9.70 -4.00 2.22
C THR A 102 -9.21 -4.96 1.14
N PHE A 103 -8.61 -6.08 1.52
CA PHE A 103 -8.21 -7.15 0.61
C PHE A 103 -9.44 -7.71 -0.14
N ALA A 104 -10.49 -8.06 0.59
CA ALA A 104 -11.71 -8.55 -0.05
C ALA A 104 -12.34 -7.47 -0.96
N ARG A 105 -12.44 -6.23 -0.48
CA ARG A 105 -13.21 -5.19 -1.15
C ARG A 105 -12.48 -4.53 -2.31
N LEU A 106 -11.26 -4.04 -2.09
CA LEU A 106 -10.54 -3.26 -3.11
C LEU A 106 -9.74 -4.16 -4.06
N HIS A 107 -9.04 -5.16 -3.51
CA HIS A 107 -8.16 -6.01 -4.30
C HIS A 107 -8.95 -7.10 -5.04
N VAL A 108 -9.76 -7.88 -4.32
CA VAL A 108 -10.50 -8.99 -4.96
C VAL A 108 -11.70 -8.49 -5.75
N LEU A 109 -12.68 -7.83 -5.10
CA LEU A 109 -13.93 -7.46 -5.76
C LEU A 109 -13.76 -6.35 -6.80
N VAL A 110 -13.13 -5.24 -6.43
CA VAL A 110 -13.00 -4.10 -7.34
C VAL A 110 -11.92 -4.34 -8.39
N TYR A 111 -10.68 -4.55 -7.97
CA TYR A 111 -9.57 -4.65 -8.92
C TYR A 111 -9.66 -5.90 -9.80
N TYR A 112 -9.73 -7.11 -9.24
CA TYR A 112 -9.77 -8.33 -10.06
C TYR A 112 -11.12 -8.60 -10.71
N GLN A 113 -12.23 -8.48 -9.96
CA GLN A 113 -13.55 -8.88 -10.46
C GLN A 113 -14.33 -7.75 -11.13
N GLY A 114 -13.89 -6.49 -10.99
CA GLY A 114 -14.56 -5.33 -11.61
C GLY A 114 -15.91 -4.98 -10.97
N VAL A 115 -16.22 -5.52 -9.79
CA VAL A 115 -17.47 -5.25 -9.06
C VAL A 115 -17.31 -3.95 -8.27
N ILE A 116 -17.84 -2.85 -8.81
CA ILE A 116 -17.68 -1.51 -8.24
C ILE A 116 -18.96 -1.06 -7.57
N ASP A 117 -18.92 -0.99 -6.23
CA ASP A 117 -19.85 -0.22 -5.41
C ASP A 117 -19.10 1.00 -4.88
N ILE A 118 -19.43 2.19 -5.41
CA ILE A 118 -18.67 3.40 -5.12
C ILE A 118 -18.78 3.84 -3.65
N SER A 119 -19.94 3.62 -3.02
CA SER A 119 -20.15 3.97 -1.61
C SER A 119 -19.20 3.14 -0.74
N GLU A 120 -19.07 1.87 -1.07
CA GLU A 120 -18.27 0.93 -0.32
C GLU A 120 -16.78 1.08 -0.57
N VAL A 121 -16.38 1.44 -1.80
CA VAL A 121 -15.01 1.89 -2.10
C VAL A 121 -14.66 3.09 -1.23
N GLU A 122 -15.49 4.13 -1.19
CA GLU A 122 -15.22 5.33 -0.39
C GLU A 122 -15.15 5.05 1.12
N GLN A 123 -16.04 4.22 1.63
CA GLN A 123 -16.00 3.81 3.04
C GLN A 123 -14.72 3.04 3.37
N THR A 124 -14.29 2.13 2.48
CA THR A 124 -13.05 1.36 2.64
C THR A 124 -11.83 2.26 2.57
N VAL A 125 -11.76 3.18 1.61
CA VAL A 125 -10.70 4.20 1.49
C VAL A 125 -10.59 5.01 2.79
N LYS A 126 -11.70 5.45 3.38
CA LYS A 126 -11.69 6.19 4.66
C LYS A 126 -11.13 5.34 5.81
N ARG A 127 -11.40 4.03 5.84
CA ARG A 127 -10.81 3.11 6.83
C ARG A 127 -9.29 3.00 6.63
N VAL A 128 -8.84 2.85 5.39
CA VAL A 128 -7.40 2.81 5.06
C VAL A 128 -6.71 4.11 5.46
N GLN A 129 -7.28 5.28 5.14
CA GLN A 129 -6.73 6.58 5.55
C GLN A 129 -6.52 6.67 7.06
N ARG A 130 -7.50 6.21 7.86
CA ARG A 130 -7.40 6.19 9.33
C ARG A 130 -6.31 5.23 9.81
N ALA A 131 -6.23 4.04 9.23
CA ALA A 131 -5.21 3.04 9.58
C ALA A 131 -3.79 3.56 9.27
N VAL A 132 -3.56 4.09 8.06
CA VAL A 132 -2.27 4.67 7.66
C VAL A 132 -1.91 5.85 8.59
N ALA A 133 -2.86 6.74 8.90
CA ALA A 133 -2.60 7.83 9.83
C ALA A 133 -2.25 7.35 11.25
N ARG A 134 -2.89 6.27 11.74
CA ARG A 134 -2.58 5.65 13.04
C ARG A 134 -1.16 5.07 13.04
N ILE A 135 -0.80 4.32 12.00
CA ILE A 135 0.54 3.74 11.84
C ILE A 135 1.60 4.84 11.74
N ARG A 136 1.33 5.90 10.98
CA ARG A 136 2.21 7.07 10.86
C ARG A 136 2.53 7.67 12.23
N ARG A 137 1.51 7.91 13.05
CA ARG A 137 1.68 8.44 14.41
C ARG A 137 2.52 7.51 15.27
N PHE A 138 2.31 6.20 15.18
CA PHE A 138 3.11 5.22 15.89
C PHE A 138 4.59 5.21 15.47
N ILE A 139 4.87 5.37 14.17
CA ILE A 139 6.25 5.31 13.65
C ILE A 139 7.01 6.61 13.91
N LYS A 140 6.37 7.77 13.66
CA LYS A 140 6.98 9.11 13.75
C LYS A 140 6.89 9.73 15.15
N GLY A 141 5.97 9.27 16.00
CA GLY A 141 5.88 9.67 17.40
C GLY A 141 6.83 8.85 18.27
N ARG A 142 7.88 9.50 18.78
CA ARG A 142 8.38 9.22 20.14
C ARG A 142 7.55 10.06 21.11
#